data_AF-A0A2P5BMB5-F1
#
_entry.id   AF-A0A2P5BMB5-F1
#
_cell.length_a   1.000
_cell.length_b   1.000
_cell.length_c   1.000
_cell.angle_alpha   90.00
_cell.angle_beta   90.00
_cell.angle_gamma   90.00
#
_symmetry.space_group_name_H-M   'P 1'
#
loop_
_entity.id
_entity.type
_entity.pdbx_description
1 polymer ?
#
loop_
_entity_poly.entity_id
_entity_poly.type
_entity_poly.pdbx_seq_one_letter_code
_entity_poly.pdbx_strand_id
1 'polypeptide(L)'
;MAEPWSPQMEPTNLDSSLQTVKRIDSWEFGNIVLLGKNKTVVWSTRSPKQAQKPLAQLLDNGNLVLRDDKDKSSKNYFWQSFDYPSDSFLSGMKIGWDLRRNFTRRLSAWKSFDDPCSGDFTYGV
;
A
#
# COMPACT_ATOMS: atom_id res chain seq x y z
N MET A 1 22.64 6.02 7.31
CA MET A 1 21.99 4.85 7.92
C MET A 1 20.58 4.79 7.36
N ALA A 2 20.25 3.74 6.60
CA ALA A 2 18.98 3.62 5.89
C ALA A 2 18.01 2.70 6.66
N GLU A 3 16.77 3.14 6.81
CA GLU A 3 15.69 2.43 7.52
C GLU A 3 15.18 1.22 6.69
N PRO A 4 15.14 -0.02 7.23
CA PRO A 4 14.87 -1.24 6.45
C PRO A 4 13.39 -1.53 6.10
N TRP A 5 12.44 -0.62 6.37
CA TRP A 5 11.02 -0.99 6.48
C TRP A 5 10.01 -0.17 5.68
N SER A 6 10.46 0.63 4.70
CA SER A 6 9.52 1.19 3.74
C SER A 6 9.19 0.12 2.68
N PRO A 7 7.91 -0.18 2.38
CA PRO A 7 7.57 -0.90 1.16
C PRO A 7 7.90 0.02 -0.01
N GLN A 8 9.17 0.02 -0.42
CA GLN A 8 9.57 0.60 -1.69
C GLN A 8 8.90 -0.26 -2.76
N MET A 9 7.99 0.34 -3.53
CA MET A 9 7.72 -0.17 -4.86
C MET A 9 9.03 -0.04 -5.62
N GLU A 10 9.81 -1.13 -5.65
CA GLU A 10 10.93 -1.30 -6.57
C GLU A 10 10.33 -1.25 -7.99
N PRO A 11 10.58 -0.18 -8.75
CA PRO A 11 9.88 0.09 -10.00
C PRO A 11 10.45 -0.73 -11.18
N THR A 12 11.36 -1.66 -10.90
CA THR A 12 11.91 -2.62 -11.87
C THR A 12 10.88 -3.61 -12.42
N ASN A 13 9.61 -3.56 -11.99
CA ASN A 13 8.55 -4.46 -12.43
C ASN A 13 7.39 -3.80 -13.19
N LEU A 14 7.52 -2.54 -13.61
CA LEU A 14 6.51 -1.93 -14.50
C LEU A 14 6.75 -2.29 -15.99
N ASP A 15 7.14 -3.54 -16.26
CA ASP A 15 6.90 -4.12 -17.58
C ASP A 15 5.39 -4.36 -17.71
N SER A 16 4.88 -4.21 -18.91
CA SER A 16 3.54 -4.49 -19.45
C SER A 16 2.95 -5.90 -19.16
N SER A 17 3.45 -6.58 -18.13
CA SER A 17 3.30 -8.00 -17.84
C SER A 17 2.53 -8.33 -16.55
N LEU A 18 2.05 -7.34 -15.79
CA LEU A 18 1.21 -7.57 -14.60
C LEU A 18 -0.18 -8.09 -15.00
N GLN A 19 -0.39 -9.41 -14.91
CA GLN A 19 -1.57 -10.04 -15.48
C GLN A 19 -2.76 -10.18 -14.52
N THR A 20 -2.63 -10.01 -13.20
CA THR A 20 -3.78 -10.18 -12.28
C THR A 20 -3.52 -9.65 -10.87
N VAL A 21 -4.41 -8.79 -10.36
CA VAL A 21 -4.59 -8.55 -8.91
C VAL A 21 -5.55 -9.60 -8.36
N LYS A 22 -5.05 -10.77 -7.95
CA LYS A 22 -5.83 -11.78 -7.18
C LYS A 22 -4.89 -12.75 -6.48
N ARG A 23 -4.91 -12.73 -5.14
CA ARG A 23 -5.50 -13.75 -4.26
C ARG A 23 -5.41 -13.22 -2.82
N ILE A 24 -6.52 -13.21 -2.09
CA ILE A 24 -6.47 -13.07 -0.62
C ILE A 24 -6.23 -14.49 -0.12
N ASP A 25 -4.97 -14.85 0.09
CA ASP A 25 -4.63 -16.18 0.58
C ASP A 25 -4.93 -16.25 2.08
N SER A 26 -5.78 -17.20 2.48
CA SER A 26 -6.21 -17.39 3.86
C SER A 26 -5.13 -18.02 4.76
N TRP A 27 -3.86 -17.73 4.50
CA TRP A 27 -2.78 -18.11 5.39
C TRP A 27 -2.62 -17.02 6.44
N GLU A 28 -3.55 -17.05 7.40
CA GLU A 28 -3.51 -16.44 8.74
C GLU A 28 -3.33 -14.91 8.86
N PHE A 29 -3.04 -14.19 7.80
CA PHE A 29 -2.88 -12.73 7.82
C PHE A 29 -3.54 -12.16 6.58
N GLY A 30 -4.62 -11.40 6.74
CA GLY A 30 -5.30 -10.76 5.61
C GLY A 30 -4.30 -9.81 4.93
N ASN A 31 -3.74 -10.23 3.79
CA ASN A 31 -2.76 -9.49 3.02
C ASN A 31 -3.21 -9.41 1.56
N ILE A 32 -2.90 -8.31 0.90
CA ILE A 32 -3.01 -8.17 -0.56
C ILE A 32 -1.66 -8.56 -1.15
N VAL A 33 -1.66 -9.47 -2.12
CA VAL A 33 -0.46 -9.95 -2.80
C VAL A 33 -0.60 -9.70 -4.30
N LEU A 34 0.45 -9.13 -4.90
CA LEU A 34 0.60 -8.97 -6.33
C LEU A 34 1.56 -10.04 -6.85
N LEU A 35 1.09 -10.80 -7.83
CA LEU A 35 1.84 -11.88 -8.45
C LEU A 35 2.30 -11.50 -9.86
N GLY A 36 3.55 -11.82 -10.18
CA GLY A 36 4.08 -11.75 -11.54
C GLY A 36 3.60 -12.92 -12.40
N LYS A 37 3.97 -12.90 -13.69
CA LYS A 37 3.59 -13.96 -14.67
C LYS A 37 3.90 -15.38 -14.17
N ASN A 38 5.00 -15.55 -13.46
CA ASN A 38 5.46 -16.85 -12.96
C ASN A 38 4.91 -17.21 -11.57
N LYS A 39 3.84 -16.54 -11.11
CA LYS A 39 3.28 -16.66 -9.74
C LYS A 39 4.28 -16.29 -8.64
N THR A 40 5.32 -15.53 -8.98
CA THR A 40 6.24 -14.95 -8.02
C THR A 40 5.60 -13.76 -7.34
N VAL A 41 5.80 -13.60 -6.03
CA VAL A 41 5.33 -12.41 -5.31
C VAL A 41 6.21 -11.23 -5.69
N VAL A 42 5.60 -10.23 -6.33
CA VAL A 42 6.28 -8.99 -6.74
C VAL A 42 6.05 -7.90 -5.69
N TRP A 43 4.90 -7.93 -5.02
CA TRP A 43 4.57 -7.00 -3.95
C TRP A 43 3.55 -7.61 -3.00
N SER A 44 3.59 -7.21 -1.74
CA SER A 44 2.56 -7.56 -0.77
C SER A 44 2.38 -6.48 0.30
N THR A 45 1.17 -6.39 0.85
CA THR A 45 0.95 -5.66 2.10
C THR A 45 1.45 -6.49 3.27
N ARG A 46 1.88 -5.81 4.34
CA ARG A 46 2.13 -6.46 5.63
C ARG A 46 1.12 -5.93 6.64
N SER A 47 0.17 -6.77 7.04
CA SER A 47 -0.71 -6.48 8.16
C SER A 47 -0.31 -7.32 9.38
N PRO A 48 -0.20 -6.72 10.58
CA PRO A 48 0.11 -7.45 11.80
C PRO A 48 -1.13 -8.15 12.41
N LYS A 49 -2.31 -7.95 11.83
CA LYS A 49 -3.59 -8.41 12.37
C LYS A 49 -4.19 -9.50 11.50
N GLN A 50 -4.61 -10.58 12.14
CA GLN A 50 -5.36 -11.65 11.50
C GLN A 50 -6.81 -11.22 11.29
N ALA A 51 -7.29 -11.37 10.05
CA ALA A 51 -8.68 -11.12 9.67
C ALA A 51 -9.40 -12.46 9.60
N GLN A 52 -10.60 -12.56 10.17
CA GLN A 52 -11.45 -13.74 10.02
C GLN A 52 -12.07 -13.81 8.63
N LYS A 53 -12.49 -12.66 8.11
CA LYS A 53 -13.02 -12.53 6.75
C LYS A 53 -12.38 -11.32 6.06
N PRO A 54 -11.13 -11.43 5.57
CA PRO A 54 -10.43 -10.32 4.93
C PRO A 54 -11.20 -9.80 3.71
N LEU A 55 -11.35 -8.48 3.64
CA LEU A 55 -12.03 -7.76 2.57
C LEU A 55 -11.17 -6.56 2.15
N ALA A 56 -10.80 -6.53 0.87
CA ALA A 56 -10.22 -5.36 0.23
C ALA A 56 -11.36 -4.49 -0.34
N GLN A 57 -11.35 -3.20 -0.01
CA GLN A 57 -12.39 -2.26 -0.43
C GLN A 57 -11.78 -0.93 -0.86
N LEU A 58 -12.16 -0.43 -2.04
CA LEU A 58 -11.89 0.95 -2.44
C LEU A 58 -13.03 1.84 -1.90
N LEU A 59 -12.68 2.82 -1.08
CA LEU A 59 -13.64 3.79 -0.54
C LEU A 59 -13.86 4.94 -1.53
N ASP A 60 -14.96 5.68 -1.37
CA ASP A 60 -15.34 6.79 -2.26
C ASP A 60 -14.33 7.94 -2.27
N ASN A 61 -13.50 8.05 -1.23
CA ASN A 61 -12.41 9.03 -1.18
C ASN A 61 -11.12 8.56 -1.88
N GLY A 62 -11.12 7.37 -2.51
CA GLY A 62 -9.96 6.79 -3.19
C GLY A 62 -9.01 6.00 -2.28
N ASN A 63 -9.32 5.86 -0.98
CA ASN A 63 -8.52 5.04 -0.07
C ASN A 63 -8.83 3.55 -0.30
N LEU A 64 -7.82 2.78 -0.70
CA LEU A 64 -7.91 1.33 -0.74
C LEU A 64 -7.60 0.78 0.65
N VAL A 65 -8.56 0.11 1.27
CA VAL A 65 -8.42 -0.42 2.63
C VAL A 65 -8.54 -1.93 2.65
N LEU A 66 -7.85 -2.53 3.60
CA LEU A 66 -8.00 -3.94 3.96
C LEU A 66 -8.59 -4.03 5.36
N ARG A 67 -9.76 -4.65 5.48
CA ARG A 67 -10.51 -4.77 6.74
C ARG A 67 -11.11 -6.16 6.91
N ASP A 68 -11.64 -6.44 8.10
CA ASP A 68 -12.46 -7.63 8.31
C ASP A 68 -13.91 -7.29 7.98
N ASP A 69 -14.53 -8.09 7.12
CA ASP A 69 -15.95 -7.94 6.78
C ASP A 69 -16.86 -8.21 7.99
N LYS A 70 -16.40 -9.01 8.97
CA LYS A 70 -17.14 -9.23 10.22
C LYS A 70 -17.05 -8.06 11.20
N ASP A 71 -16.02 -7.22 11.08
CA ASP A 71 -15.88 -6.06 11.94
C ASP A 71 -16.77 -4.93 11.42
N LYS A 72 -17.80 -4.60 12.21
CA LYS A 72 -18.73 -3.50 11.90
C LYS A 72 -18.17 -2.12 12.27
N SER A 73 -17.01 -2.07 12.92
CA SER A 73 -16.29 -0.81 13.17
C SER A 73 -15.83 -0.22 11.85
N SER A 74 -16.32 0.98 11.54
CA SER A 74 -16.12 1.62 10.24
C SER A 74 -14.67 2.01 9.92
N LYS A 75 -13.73 1.87 10.87
CA LYS A 75 -12.34 2.36 10.74
C LYS A 75 -11.26 1.41 11.27
N ASN A 76 -11.57 0.15 11.57
CA ASN A 76 -10.54 -0.81 11.98
C ASN A 76 -9.86 -1.44 10.76
N TYR A 77 -9.01 -0.67 10.09
CA TYR A 77 -8.27 -1.12 8.92
C TYR A 77 -6.97 -1.80 9.36
N PHE A 78 -6.66 -2.92 8.71
CA PHE A 78 -5.40 -3.64 8.87
C PHE A 78 -4.30 -3.02 8.02
N TRP A 79 -4.69 -2.44 6.89
CA TRP A 79 -3.85 -1.72 5.94
C TRP A 79 -4.70 -0.69 5.19
N GLN A 80 -4.10 0.42 4.77
CA GLN A 80 -4.74 1.44 3.94
C GLN A 80 -3.71 2.09 2.99
N SER A 81 -4.11 2.41 1.76
CA SER A 81 -3.21 3.02 0.77
C SER A 81 -2.82 4.44 1.14
N PHE A 82 -3.66 5.16 1.88
CA PHE A 82 -3.36 6.52 2.34
C PHE A 82 -2.18 6.60 3.32
N ASP A 83 -1.71 5.47 3.86
CA ASP A 83 -0.47 5.40 4.63
C ASP A 83 0.79 5.34 3.76
N TYR A 84 0.64 5.03 2.46
CA TYR A 84 1.74 4.83 1.51
C TYR A 84 1.49 5.68 0.25
N PRO A 85 1.53 7.01 0.38
CA PRO A 85 1.38 7.91 -0.76
C PRO A 85 2.44 7.71 -1.85
N SER A 86 2.08 8.02 -3.09
CA SER A 86 3.00 8.19 -4.22
C SER A 86 3.21 9.70 -4.46
N ASP A 87 2.93 10.20 -5.65
CA ASP A 87 3.11 11.61 -6.05
C ASP A 87 1.92 12.51 -5.71
N SER A 88 0.74 11.92 -5.54
CA SER A 88 -0.54 12.65 -5.45
C SER A 88 -1.09 12.70 -4.03
N PHE A 89 -1.67 13.87 -3.67
CA PHE A 89 -2.38 14.07 -2.41
C PHE A 89 -3.89 14.17 -2.62
N LEU A 90 -4.64 13.27 -2.00
CA LEU A 90 -6.10 13.22 -2.04
C LEU A 90 -6.71 13.70 -0.72
N SER A 91 -7.97 14.16 -0.79
CA SER A 91 -8.72 14.58 0.39
C SER A 91 -8.82 13.45 1.41
N GLY A 92 -8.44 13.74 2.67
CA GLY A 92 -8.43 12.76 3.77
C GLY A 92 -7.09 12.05 4.00
N MET A 93 -6.10 12.25 3.12
CA MET A 93 -4.73 11.80 3.36
C MET A 93 -4.04 12.62 4.47
N LYS A 94 -3.03 12.04 5.09
CA LYS A 94 -2.22 12.69 6.13
C LYS A 94 -0.77 12.74 5.66
N ILE A 95 -0.11 13.88 5.85
CA ILE A 95 1.33 14.06 5.65
C ILE A 95 2.00 14.27 7.00
N GLY A 96 3.24 13.77 7.14
CA GLY A 96 4.04 13.88 8.35
C GLY A 96 4.10 12.59 9.15
N TRP A 97 4.57 12.72 10.40
CA TRP A 97 4.99 11.56 11.21
C TRP A 97 3.82 10.91 11.95
N ASP A 98 3.64 9.60 11.78
CA ASP A 98 2.83 8.78 12.65
C ASP A 98 3.64 8.30 13.87
N LEU A 99 3.52 9.00 14.99
CA LEU A 99 4.23 8.65 16.22
C LEU A 99 3.81 7.28 16.80
N ARG A 100 2.59 6.83 16.55
CA ARG A 100 2.10 5.55 17.09
C ARG A 100 2.67 4.36 16.33
N ARG A 101 2.79 4.51 15.01
CA ARG A 101 3.26 3.45 14.10
C ARG A 101 4.72 3.63 13.68
N ASN A 102 5.36 4.70 14.16
CA ASN A 102 6.75 5.07 13.89
C ASN A 102 7.11 5.09 12.40
N PHE A 103 6.31 5.78 11.57
CA PHE A 103 6.64 5.98 10.16
C PHE A 103 6.14 7.32 9.64
N THR A 104 6.81 7.87 8.64
CA THR A 104 6.49 9.18 8.06
C THR A 104 5.79 9.04 6.72
N ARG A 105 4.70 9.79 6.54
CA ARG A 105 3.98 9.90 5.26
C ARG A 105 4.49 11.12 4.50
N ARG A 106 5.04 10.91 3.31
CA ARG A 106 5.54 11.96 2.42
C ARG A 106 5.18 11.61 0.98
N LEU A 107 4.87 12.61 0.17
CA LEU A 107 4.73 12.40 -1.27
C LEU A 107 6.11 12.27 -1.90
N SER A 108 6.21 11.45 -2.93
CA SER A 108 7.40 11.31 -3.76
C SER A 108 7.00 11.55 -5.21
N ALA A 109 7.63 12.52 -5.87
CA ALA A 109 7.41 12.76 -7.28
C ALA A 109 7.78 11.54 -8.10
N TRP A 110 7.15 11.39 -9.27
CA TRP A 110 7.61 10.44 -10.26
C TRP A 110 8.98 10.86 -10.81
N LYS A 111 9.76 9.87 -11.24
CA LYS A 111 11.08 10.09 -11.84
C LYS A 111 10.97 10.80 -13.19
N SER A 112 9.92 10.49 -13.95
CA SER A 112 9.56 11.23 -15.17
C SER A 112 8.07 11.04 -15.49
N PHE A 113 7.57 11.71 -16.52
CA PHE A 113 6.17 11.59 -16.95
C PHE A 113 5.76 10.14 -17.27
N ASP A 114 6.64 9.36 -17.88
CA ASP A 114 6.38 7.96 -18.27
C ASP A 114 6.96 6.94 -17.27
N ASP A 115 7.56 7.41 -16.17
CA ASP A 115 8.23 6.54 -15.20
C ASP A 115 7.75 6.84 -13.76
N PRO A 116 6.83 6.03 -13.20
CA PRO A 116 6.30 6.20 -11.85
C PRO A 116 7.26 5.72 -10.75
N CYS A 117 8.50 5.38 -11.08
CA CYS A 117 9.61 5.29 -10.11
C CYS A 117 9.59 6.50 -9.16
N SER A 118 10.02 6.32 -7.91
CA SER A 118 10.34 7.47 -7.05
C SER A 118 11.45 8.32 -7.68
N GLY A 119 11.17 9.60 -7.88
CA GLY A 119 12.12 10.60 -8.35
C GLY A 119 12.85 11.30 -7.20
N ASP A 120 13.54 12.39 -7.54
CA ASP A 120 14.43 13.10 -6.61
C ASP A 120 13.70 14.09 -5.68
N PHE A 121 12.43 14.39 -5.98
CA PHE A 121 11.65 15.37 -5.23
C PHE A 121 10.65 14.68 -4.30
N THR A 122 10.62 15.12 -3.04
CA THR A 122 9.65 14.68 -2.04
C THR A 122 8.97 15.87 -1.37
N TYR A 123 7.75 15.67 -0.87
CA TYR A 123 7.01 16.68 -0.12
C TYR A 123 6.48 16.10 1.19
N GLY A 124 6.88 16.70 2.31
CA GLY A 124 6.34 16.38 3.64
C GLY A 124 7.22 16.88 4.78
N VAL A 125 6.82 16.53 6.00
CA VAL A 125 7.52 16.86 7.25
C VAL A 125 8.59 15.84 7.54
#